data_AF-A0A8K0IH71-F1
#
_entry.id   AF-A0A8K0IH71-F1
#
_cell.length_a   1.000
_cell.length_b   1.000
_cell.length_c   1.000
_cell.angle_alpha   90.00
_cell.angle_beta   90.00
_cell.angle_gamma   90.00
#
_symmetry.space_group_name_H-M   'P 1'
#
loop_
_entity.id
_entity.type
_entity.pdbx_description
1 polymer ?
#
loop_
_entity_poly.entity_id
_entity_poly.type
_entity_poly.pdbx_seq_one_letter_code
_entity_poly.pdbx_strand_id
1 'polypeptide(L)'
;MHDTSIMYSLAQEYGDVINLHDWYQSFKATVVSASTKTKCKLQHSPASKKVKVTPSESEATIQARFCRAVTELQITGLLRMPSKRRPDFVQRVAFGL
;
A
#
# COMPACT_ATOMS: atom_id res chain seq x y z
N MET A 1 6.23 -6.73 5.06
CA MET A 1 6.24 -6.49 3.60
C MET A 1 6.54 -5.02 3.39
N HIS A 2 7.38 -4.67 2.41
CA HIS A 2 7.70 -3.26 2.11
C HIS A 2 6.55 -2.62 1.30
N ASP A 3 6.28 -1.33 1.49
CA ASP A 3 5.13 -0.67 0.86
C ASP A 3 5.16 -0.76 -0.66
N THR A 4 6.34 -0.59 -1.24
CA THR A 4 6.58 -0.69 -2.69
C THR A 4 6.31 -2.09 -3.22
N SER A 5 6.59 -3.14 -2.44
CA SER A 5 6.28 -4.52 -2.79
C SER A 5 4.77 -4.81 -2.71
N ILE A 6 4.07 -4.25 -1.72
CA ILE A 6 2.60 -4.31 -1.65
C ILE A 6 2.01 -3.63 -2.88
N MET A 7 2.44 -2.40 -3.16
CA MET A 7 1.95 -1.59 -4.27
C MET A 7 2.21 -2.24 -5.63
N TYR A 8 3.40 -2.82 -5.82
CA TYR A 8 3.72 -3.58 -7.03
C TYR A 8 2.77 -4.78 -7.20
N SER A 9 2.55 -5.55 -6.13
CA SER A 9 1.66 -6.73 -6.17
C SER A 9 0.23 -6.33 -6.51
N LEU A 10 -0.29 -5.29 -5.83
CA LEU A 10 -1.61 -4.73 -6.12
C LEU A 10 -1.70 -4.27 -7.57
N ALA A 11 -0.69 -3.56 -8.09
CA ALA A 11 -0.70 -3.09 -9.47
C ALA A 11 -0.79 -4.25 -10.49
N GLN A 12 -0.24 -5.43 -10.20
CA GLN A 12 -0.36 -6.60 -11.09
C GLN A 12 -1.80 -7.12 -11.19
N GLU A 13 -2.59 -6.99 -10.11
CA GLU A 13 -4.00 -7.41 -10.07
C GLU A 13 -4.90 -6.47 -10.88
N TYR A 14 -4.51 -5.18 -10.97
CA TYR A 14 -5.19 -4.22 -11.83
C TYR A 14 -4.72 -4.34 -13.28
N GLY A 15 -5.60 -3.99 -14.23
CA GLY A 15 -5.28 -3.93 -15.66
C GLY A 15 -4.30 -2.80 -16.02
N ASP A 16 -4.24 -2.44 -17.30
CA ASP A 16 -3.31 -1.43 -17.84
C ASP A 16 -3.45 -0.04 -17.16
N VAL A 17 -4.69 0.34 -16.82
CA VAL A 17 -5.01 1.61 -16.20
C VAL A 17 -5.59 1.38 -14.81
N ILE A 18 -5.05 2.08 -13.81
CA ILE A 18 -5.41 1.93 -12.40
C ILE A 18 -6.01 3.25 -11.89
N ASN A 19 -7.18 3.18 -11.25
CA ASN A 19 -7.76 4.31 -10.51
C ASN A 19 -6.99 4.53 -9.21
N LEU A 20 -6.46 5.74 -9.00
CA LEU A 20 -5.69 6.09 -7.81
C LEU A 20 -6.48 5.92 -6.51
N HIS A 21 -7.77 6.25 -6.52
CA HIS A 21 -8.61 6.13 -5.34
C HIS A 21 -8.77 4.66 -4.92
N ASP A 22 -9.16 3.80 -5.86
CA ASP A 22 -9.41 2.38 -5.58
C ASP A 22 -8.11 1.67 -5.19
N TRP A 23 -7.00 2.05 -5.81
CA TRP A 23 -5.68 1.53 -5.47
C TRP A 23 -5.23 1.93 -4.07
N TYR A 24 -5.48 3.19 -3.66
CA TYR A 24 -5.25 3.65 -2.29
C TYR A 24 -6.10 2.88 -1.28
N GLN A 25 -7.39 2.63 -1.56
CA GLN A 25 -8.25 1.85 -0.67
C GLN A 25 -7.73 0.42 -0.47
N SER A 26 -7.31 -0.25 -1.55
CA SER A 26 -6.69 -1.57 -1.49
C SER A 26 -5.38 -1.59 -0.71
N PHE A 27 -4.53 -0.57 -0.90
CA PHE A 27 -3.29 -0.40 -0.12
C PHE A 27 -3.58 -0.22 1.37
N LYS A 28 -4.51 0.68 1.72
CA LYS A 28 -4.94 0.93 3.11
C LYS A 28 -5.46 -0.36 3.75
N ALA A 29 -6.35 -1.09 3.07
CA ALA A 29 -6.89 -2.35 3.56
C ALA A 29 -5.77 -3.39 3.82
N THR A 30 -4.78 -3.46 2.92
CA THR A 30 -3.65 -4.40 3.03
C THR A 30 -2.72 -4.05 4.19
N VAL A 31 -2.34 -2.77 4.34
CA VAL A 31 -1.45 -2.29 5.42
C VAL A 31 -2.11 -2.46 6.79
N VAL A 32 -3.39 -2.12 6.92
CA VAL A 32 -4.16 -2.28 8.17
C VAL A 32 -4.30 -3.77 8.52
N SER A 33 -4.59 -4.63 7.53
CA SER A 33 -4.68 -6.08 7.73
C SER A 33 -3.34 -6.75 8.08
N ALA A 34 -2.22 -6.22 7.57
CA ALA A 34 -0.88 -6.70 7.92
C ALA A 34 -0.48 -6.33 9.36
N SER A 35 -0.91 -5.15 9.83
CA SER A 35 -0.76 -4.71 11.22
C SER A 35 -1.51 -5.62 12.21
N THR A 36 -2.72 -6.07 11.86
CA THR A 36 -3.50 -6.97 12.72
C THR A 36 -2.94 -8.40 12.73
N LYS A 37 -2.49 -8.93 11.58
CA LYS A 37 -1.89 -10.29 11.50
C LYS A 37 -0.55 -10.41 12.26
N THR A 38 0.22 -9.33 12.35
CA THR A 38 1.50 -9.33 13.10
C THR A 38 1.26 -9.41 14.62
N LYS A 39 0.10 -8.95 15.12
CA LYS A 39 -0.27 -9.11 16.53
C LYS A 39 -0.68 -10.55 16.91
N CYS A 40 -1.14 -11.36 15.94
CA CYS A 40 -1.63 -12.72 16.23
C CYS A 40 -0.53 -13.80 16.31
N LYS A 41 0.71 -13.54 15.88
CA LYS A 41 1.80 -14.55 15.92
C LYS A 41 2.70 -14.48 17.17
N LEU A 42 2.36 -13.66 18.17
CA LEU A 42 3.21 -13.42 19.36
C LEU A 42 2.52 -13.66 20.71
N GLN A 43 1.44 -14.44 20.79
CA GLN A 43 0.82 -14.76 22.08
C GLN A 43 0.62 -16.26 22.28
N HIS A 44 1.70 -16.93 22.71
CA HIS A 44 1.64 -18.17 23.50
C HIS A 44 2.45 -17.96 24.79
N SER A 45 1.98 -17.06 25.67
CA SER A 45 2.40 -17.01 27.09
C SER A 45 1.37 -16.19 27.89
N PRO A 46 0.81 -16.71 29.00
CA PRO A 46 -0.15 -15.97 29.82
C PRO A 46 0.60 -15.22 30.92
N ALA A 47 0.96 -13.96 30.70
CA ALA A 47 1.33 -13.06 31.79
C ALA A 47 1.18 -11.60 31.36
N SER A 48 0.13 -10.99 31.89
CA SER A 48 -0.10 -9.55 32.06
C SER A 48 1.13 -8.65 31.88
N LYS A 49 1.13 -7.81 30.83
CA LYS A 49 1.82 -6.50 30.79
C LYS A 49 1.35 -5.66 29.59
N LYS A 50 0.65 -4.57 29.91
CA LYS A 50 0.33 -3.36 29.12
C LYS A 50 0.50 -3.51 27.59
N VAL A 51 -0.62 -3.72 26.91
CA VAL A 51 -0.75 -3.48 25.46
C VAL A 51 -0.41 -2.01 25.22
N LYS A 52 0.81 -1.74 24.76
CA LYS A 52 1.11 -0.51 24.03
C LYS A 52 0.22 -0.57 22.79
N VAL A 53 -0.92 0.09 22.85
CA VAL A 53 -1.72 0.43 21.68
C VAL A 53 -0.82 1.35 20.86
N THR A 54 -0.05 0.77 19.94
CA THR A 54 0.50 1.53 18.83
C THR A 54 -0.67 2.30 18.24
N PRO A 55 -0.60 3.63 18.13
CA PRO A 55 -1.71 4.40 17.60
C PRO A 55 -2.04 3.80 16.25
N SER A 56 -3.32 3.54 15.98
CA SER A 56 -3.75 3.20 14.62
C SER A 56 -3.11 4.24 13.71
N GLU A 57 -2.29 3.80 12.74
CA GLU A 57 -1.60 4.75 11.86
C GLU A 57 -2.63 5.73 11.33
N SER A 58 -2.35 7.02 11.51
CA SER A 58 -3.28 8.06 11.07
C SER A 58 -3.50 7.94 9.56
N GLU A 59 -4.67 8.33 9.07
CA GLU A 59 -4.92 8.31 7.62
C GLU A 59 -3.86 9.10 6.85
N ALA A 60 -3.40 10.22 7.39
CA ALA A 60 -2.31 11.02 6.82
C ALA A 60 -1.00 10.23 6.68
N THR A 61 -0.67 9.38 7.66
CA THR A 61 0.52 8.51 7.61
C THR A 61 0.39 7.48 6.49
N ILE A 62 -0.78 6.86 6.34
CA ILE A 62 -1.03 5.87 5.29
C ILE A 62 -0.99 6.52 3.91
N GLN A 63 -1.55 7.72 3.75
CA GLN A 63 -1.45 8.52 2.53
C GLN A 63 0.01 8.86 2.17
N ALA A 64 0.81 9.30 3.13
CA ALA A 64 2.22 9.61 2.89
C ALA A 64 3.01 8.37 2.41
N ARG A 65 2.75 7.21 3.03
CA ARG A 65 3.35 5.93 2.62
C ARG A 65 2.92 5.52 1.22
N PHE A 66 1.64 5.67 0.89
CA PHE A 66 1.13 5.43 -0.45
C PHE A 66 1.82 6.32 -1.48
N CYS A 67 1.83 7.64 -1.29
CA CYS A 67 2.47 8.59 -2.21
C CYS A 67 3.95 8.27 -2.43
N ARG A 68 4.67 7.93 -1.35
CA ARG A 68 6.06 7.52 -1.44
C ARG A 68 6.22 6.27 -2.32
N ALA A 69 5.44 5.22 -2.06
CA ALA A 69 5.52 3.97 -2.81
C ALA A 69 5.14 4.14 -4.29
N VAL A 70 4.12 4.95 -4.60
CA VAL A 70 3.75 5.32 -5.99
C VAL A 70 4.93 6.02 -6.68
N THR A 71 5.58 6.96 -5.98
CA THR A 71 6.73 7.70 -6.52
C THR A 71 7.91 6.77 -6.81
N GLU A 72 8.18 5.80 -5.92
CA GLU A 72 9.22 4.81 -6.15
C GLU A 72 8.92 3.92 -7.37
N LEU A 73 7.66 3.49 -7.55
CA LEU A 73 7.23 2.76 -8.75
C LEU A 73 7.31 3.59 -10.04
N GLN A 74 7.10 4.90 -9.93
CA GLN A 74 7.30 5.82 -11.06
C GLN A 74 8.78 5.97 -11.41
N ILE A 75 9.65 6.22 -10.43
CA ILE A 75 11.10 6.40 -10.63
C ILE A 75 11.72 5.16 -11.27
N THR A 76 11.27 3.97 -10.83
CA THR A 76 11.72 2.68 -11.39
C THR A 76 11.16 2.38 -12.78
N GLY A 77 10.28 3.24 -13.32
CA GLY A 77 9.71 3.08 -14.66
C GLY A 77 8.61 2.02 -14.76
N LEU A 78 8.09 1.52 -13.63
CA LEU A 78 7.00 0.53 -13.61
C LEU A 78 5.63 1.18 -13.84
N LEU A 79 5.50 2.47 -13.49
CA LEU A 79 4.28 3.25 -13.65
C LEU A 79 4.53 4.56 -14.41
N ARG A 80 3.51 4.97 -15.17
CA ARG A 80 3.39 6.30 -15.76
C ARG A 80 2.37 7.11 -14.98
N MET A 81 2.77 8.30 -14.56
CA MET A 81 1.92 9.20 -13.80
C MET A 81 0.73 9.73 -14.59
N PRO A 82 -0.31 10.21 -13.87
CA PRO A 82 -1.52 10.73 -14.48
C PRO A 82 -1.20 11.86 -15.47
N SER A 83 -1.91 11.88 -16.59
CA SER A 83 -1.83 12.98 -17.54
C SER A 83 -2.84 14.08 -17.19
N LYS A 84 -2.65 15.29 -17.72
CA LYS A 84 -3.61 16.40 -17.56
C LYS A 84 -5.05 16.06 -17.97
N ARG A 85 -5.25 15.03 -18.81
CA ARG A 85 -6.58 14.60 -19.27
C ARG A 85 -7.26 13.62 -18.31
N ARG A 86 -6.49 12.93 -17.46
CA ARG A 86 -6.98 11.92 -16.50
C ARG A 86 -6.11 11.96 -15.25
N PRO A 87 -6.34 12.92 -14.34
CA PRO A 87 -5.51 13.09 -13.15
C PRO A 87 -5.68 11.95 -12.13
N ASP A 88 -6.81 11.24 -12.18
CA ASP A 88 -7.17 10.22 -11.18
C ASP A 88 -6.68 8.82 -11.56
N PHE A 89 -5.95 8.68 -12.67
CA PHE A 89 -5.54 7.38 -13.21
C PHE A 89 -4.02 7.31 -13.44
N VAL A 90 -3.42 6.18 -13.09
CA VAL A 90 -2.05 5.84 -13.46
C VAL A 90 -2.05 4.71 -14.47
N GLN A 91 -1.03 4.66 -15.31
CA GLN A 91 -0.89 3.60 -16.31
C GLN A 91 0.33 2.74 -15.98
N ARG A 92 0.17 1.43 -16.10
CA ARG A 92 1.29 0.49 -15.98
C ARG A 92 2.13 0.50 -17.25
N VAL A 93 3.44 0.48 -17.09
CA VAL A 93 4.37 0.52 -18.23
C VAL A 93 5.02 -0.85 -18.47
N ALA A 94 5.19 -1.64 -17.41
CA ALA A 94 5.77 -2.98 -17.49
C ALA A 94 4.67 -4.07 -17.47
N PHE A 95 4.69 -4.93 -18.49
CA PHE A 95 3.86 -6.13 -18.60
C PHE A 95 4.75 -7.38 -18.50
N GLY A 96 4.37 -8.34 -17.66
CA GLY A 96 4.95 -9.70 -17.67
C GLY A 96 6.31 -9.87 -17.00
N LEU A 97 6.42 -9.52 -15.70
CA LEU A 97 7.46 -10.08 -14.82
C LEU A 97 6.93 -11.32 -14.11
#